data_AF-A0A7U6FU26-F1
#
_entry.id   AF-A0A7U6FU26-F1
#
_cell.length_a   1.000
_cell.length_b   1.000
_cell.length_c   1.000
_cell.angle_alpha   90.00
_cell.angle_beta   90.00
_cell.angle_gamma   90.00
#
_symmetry.space_group_name_H-M   'P 1'
#
loop_
_entity.id
_entity.type
_entity.pdbx_description
1 polymer ?
#
loop_
_entity_poly.entity_id
_entity_poly.type
_entity_poly.pdbx_seq_one_letter_code
_entity_poly.pdbx_strand_id
1 'polypeptide(L)'
;MWLGNKRLGDAHQAGLFGIQSVRLKASGNRTMLRKRLAILPQSFHLELKPSKQANSGFVDLHCERNLFVSIEGEQVSYKQTNIEGGKRIKVIAEGSPPADIILSISANLMADPIKVRVPFPASGALTFDKHGNGLAKRITIDDLLGARIQFFPRVDVAASYYIELKGPMRSRDASYYWEYKVTDKVLEVSLYEFRHRIRELLAASGELDDEVRMVIGGAGCREQQTIIGRYATEAQQFNETVSFNVKLENDLVIKPELINLADPAEKPHALQQRYSNGVATGVFELNTKLSQPALIVPSNNTQLAFRAKFIPSSEPIERSNDVKTLNKAVALFHPVTNPNAIADVLPMLANDFNHSSWRFINDLFANYSHLPMATFEVWKALVKHTACLSALAFKADNPVQLMERLKVEFNVIWELIPLSIWRSHIVKFRQMLLDIGLPEKVVDNKVKSKLETLSEFSPLFEKQCCSLIDDQFIQQEANLPAVFQYCLPEWSQDLVRVHLSDREWPAAFSFELETWCKKHCESLIHFEVIRGFHKSVLYFPVFAAAVACGKVHLEELTPTLYPLDYFHLRQIVEFDRHWFNPVFQSALCVFAQEEA
;
A
#
# COMPACT_ATOMS: atom_id res chain seq x y z
N MET A 1 -44.91 -37.99 35.95
CA MET A 1 -43.66 -37.23 35.76
C MET A 1 -43.43 -36.36 37.00
N TRP A 2 -42.18 -36.21 37.44
CA TRP A 2 -41.81 -35.44 38.64
C TRP A 2 -40.84 -34.33 38.25
N LEU A 3 -40.97 -33.17 38.89
CA LEU A 3 -40.07 -32.02 38.73
C LEU A 3 -39.43 -31.74 40.09
N GLY A 4 -38.13 -31.99 40.19
CA GLY A 4 -37.42 -32.09 41.48
C GLY A 4 -38.01 -33.21 42.35
N ASN A 5 -38.59 -32.84 43.50
CA ASN A 5 -39.25 -33.74 44.44
C ASN A 5 -40.78 -33.64 44.43
N LYS A 6 -41.40 -32.87 43.50
CA LYS A 6 -42.87 -32.69 43.41
C LYS A 6 -43.44 -33.35 42.15
N ARG A 7 -44.68 -33.83 42.21
CA ARG A 7 -45.40 -34.36 41.04
C ARG A 7 -45.78 -33.19 40.13
N LEU A 8 -45.66 -33.37 38.81
CA LEU A 8 -46.06 -32.36 37.82
C LEU A 8 -47.59 -32.13 37.97
N GLY A 9 -47.98 -30.97 38.51
CA GLY A 9 -49.37 -30.66 38.92
C GLY A 9 -49.46 -29.98 40.31
N ASP A 10 -48.60 -30.36 41.24
CA ASP A 10 -48.60 -29.84 42.63
C ASP A 10 -47.59 -28.68 42.84
N ALA A 11 -46.87 -28.31 41.77
CA ALA A 11 -45.86 -27.26 41.80
C ALA A 11 -46.49 -25.91 41.46
N HIS A 12 -46.29 -24.91 42.32
CA HIS A 12 -46.67 -23.53 42.06
C HIS A 12 -46.04 -23.06 40.74
N GLN A 13 -46.79 -22.37 39.87
CA GLN A 13 -46.32 -22.00 38.51
C GLN A 13 -44.94 -21.32 38.49
N ALA A 14 -44.60 -20.50 39.48
CA ALA A 14 -43.29 -19.83 39.56
C ALA A 14 -42.12 -20.78 39.90
N GLY A 15 -42.39 -21.89 40.60
CA GLY A 15 -41.38 -22.88 40.98
C GLY A 15 -41.00 -23.86 39.85
N LEU A 16 -41.65 -23.75 38.68
CA LEU A 16 -41.39 -24.58 37.49
C LEU A 16 -40.23 -24.05 36.65
N PHE A 17 -39.86 -22.78 36.78
CA PHE A 17 -38.84 -22.14 35.95
C PHE A 17 -37.43 -22.34 36.50
N GLY A 18 -36.42 -22.12 35.65
CA GLY A 18 -35.00 -22.36 35.96
C GLY A 18 -34.53 -23.75 35.54
N ILE A 19 -33.35 -24.16 36.01
CA ILE A 19 -32.85 -25.51 35.75
C ILE A 19 -33.57 -26.51 36.65
N GLN A 20 -34.35 -27.41 36.05
CA GLN A 20 -35.15 -28.39 36.74
C GLN A 20 -34.71 -29.82 36.41
N SER A 21 -34.69 -30.69 37.42
CA SER A 21 -34.48 -32.12 37.21
C SER A 21 -35.82 -32.81 37.03
N VAL A 22 -36.12 -33.23 35.80
CA VAL A 22 -37.30 -34.02 35.47
C VAL A 22 -37.00 -35.49 35.65
N ARG A 23 -37.84 -36.17 36.44
CA ARG A 23 -37.75 -37.61 36.70
C ARG A 23 -39.02 -38.32 36.23
N LEU A 24 -38.86 -39.36 35.43
CA LEU A 24 -39.91 -40.33 35.15
C LEU A 24 -39.78 -41.47 36.16
N LYS A 25 -40.86 -41.84 36.85
CA LYS A 25 -40.86 -42.93 37.83
C LYS A 25 -41.84 -44.03 37.39
N ALA A 26 -41.45 -45.29 37.57
CA ALA A 26 -42.28 -46.48 37.37
C ALA A 26 -43.19 -46.74 38.59
N SER A 27 -44.02 -47.78 38.50
CA SER A 27 -44.67 -48.40 39.66
C SER A 27 -43.63 -48.74 40.74
N GLY A 28 -43.94 -48.46 42.01
CA GLY A 28 -43.00 -48.64 43.12
C GLY A 28 -42.00 -47.50 43.35
N ASN A 29 -42.23 -46.30 42.79
CA ASN A 29 -41.42 -45.09 43.04
C ASN A 29 -39.97 -45.14 42.49
N ARG A 30 -39.62 -46.17 41.72
CA ARG A 30 -38.30 -46.33 41.06
C ARG A 30 -38.16 -45.33 39.91
N THR A 31 -37.08 -44.54 39.90
CA THR A 31 -36.80 -43.59 38.80
C THR A 31 -36.30 -44.34 37.57
N MET A 32 -37.01 -44.20 36.45
CA MET A 32 -36.67 -44.79 35.14
C MET A 32 -35.82 -43.85 34.29
N LEU A 33 -36.09 -42.54 34.35
CA LEU A 33 -35.39 -41.53 33.55
C LEU A 33 -35.16 -40.30 34.41
N ARG A 34 -33.98 -39.69 34.30
CA ARG A 34 -33.67 -38.37 34.85
C ARG A 34 -33.05 -37.51 33.75
N LYS A 35 -33.64 -36.35 33.48
CA LYS A 35 -33.05 -35.30 32.62
C LYS A 35 -33.02 -33.97 33.36
N ARG A 36 -32.07 -33.10 33.02
CA ARG A 36 -32.09 -31.68 33.41
C ARG A 36 -32.67 -30.88 32.25
N LEU A 37 -33.66 -30.04 32.53
CA LEU A 37 -34.28 -29.15 31.56
C LEU A 37 -34.12 -27.71 32.05
N ALA A 38 -33.84 -26.80 31.12
CA ALA A 38 -33.95 -25.36 31.36
C ALA A 38 -35.37 -24.94 30.96
N ILE A 39 -36.14 -24.40 31.90
CA ILE A 39 -37.54 -24.04 31.66
C ILE A 39 -37.69 -22.52 31.84
N LEU A 40 -38.03 -21.83 30.75
CA LEU A 40 -38.35 -20.40 30.73
C LEU A 40 -39.86 -20.20 30.50
N PRO A 41 -40.42 -19.04 30.88
CA PRO A 41 -41.80 -18.68 30.54
C PRO A 41 -42.05 -18.71 29.03
N GLN A 42 -43.26 -19.09 28.60
CA GLN A 42 -43.61 -19.12 27.19
C GLN A 42 -43.55 -17.74 26.52
N SER A 43 -43.78 -16.67 27.29
CA SER A 43 -43.68 -15.28 26.84
C SER A 43 -42.23 -14.76 26.77
N PHE A 44 -41.21 -15.61 27.01
CA PHE A 44 -39.81 -15.21 26.90
C PHE A 44 -39.40 -15.03 25.43
N HIS A 45 -38.87 -13.85 25.13
CA HIS A 45 -38.28 -13.52 23.83
C HIS A 45 -36.99 -12.71 24.03
N LEU A 46 -36.01 -12.91 23.15
CA LEU A 46 -34.71 -12.27 23.21
C LEU A 46 -34.36 -11.68 21.84
N GLU A 47 -33.98 -10.40 21.82
CA GLU A 47 -33.50 -9.71 20.63
C GLU A 47 -32.13 -9.09 20.88
N LEU A 48 -31.27 -9.18 19.87
CA LEU A 48 -29.96 -8.54 19.87
C LEU A 48 -30.03 -7.33 18.94
N LYS A 49 -29.68 -6.15 19.47
CA LYS A 49 -29.69 -4.90 18.70
C LYS A 49 -28.31 -4.26 18.74
N PRO A 50 -27.67 -4.03 17.59
CA PRO A 50 -26.40 -3.32 17.57
C PRO A 50 -26.57 -1.88 18.02
N SER A 51 -25.51 -1.29 18.58
CA SER A 51 -25.47 0.15 18.86
C SER A 51 -24.77 0.94 17.74
N LYS A 52 -24.59 2.24 17.93
CA LYS A 52 -23.76 3.08 17.04
C LYS A 52 -22.25 2.81 17.17
N GLN A 53 -21.81 2.19 18.26
CA GLN A 53 -20.39 1.89 18.52
C GLN A 53 -20.17 0.40 18.33
N ALA A 54 -19.10 0.02 17.63
CA ALA A 54 -18.84 -1.39 17.32
C ALA A 54 -18.56 -2.25 18.56
N ASN A 55 -18.06 -1.65 19.63
CA ASN A 55 -17.82 -2.34 20.89
C ASN A 55 -19.01 -2.33 21.86
N SER A 56 -20.21 -1.93 21.41
CA SER A 56 -21.38 -2.01 22.28
C SER A 56 -22.66 -2.35 21.52
N GLY A 57 -23.62 -2.89 22.26
CA GLY A 57 -24.92 -3.24 21.73
C GLY A 57 -25.94 -3.39 22.84
N PHE A 58 -27.11 -3.90 22.48
CA PHE A 58 -28.22 -4.11 23.38
C PHE A 58 -28.72 -5.54 23.27
N VAL A 59 -29.06 -6.10 24.41
CA VAL A 59 -29.83 -7.34 24.53
C VAL A 59 -31.18 -6.96 25.12
N ASP A 60 -32.24 -7.06 24.31
CA ASP A 60 -33.61 -6.84 24.74
C ASP A 60 -34.22 -8.18 25.15
N LEU A 61 -34.69 -8.27 26.38
CA LEU A 61 -35.35 -9.45 26.94
C LEU A 61 -36.79 -9.09 27.24
N HIS A 62 -37.73 -9.73 26.55
CA HIS A 62 -39.16 -9.54 26.76
C HIS A 62 -39.73 -10.74 27.51
N CYS A 63 -40.49 -10.47 28.55
CA CYS A 63 -41.20 -11.49 29.32
C CYS A 63 -42.28 -10.82 30.16
N GLU A 64 -43.47 -11.42 30.24
CA GLU A 64 -44.55 -10.94 31.13
C GLU A 64 -44.17 -11.05 32.61
N ARG A 65 -43.18 -11.89 32.93
CA ARG A 65 -42.65 -12.06 34.29
C ARG A 65 -41.30 -11.35 34.44
N ASN A 66 -41.05 -10.82 35.63
CA ASN A 66 -39.76 -10.25 35.96
C ASN A 66 -38.67 -11.32 35.97
N LEU A 67 -37.66 -11.14 35.11
CA LEU A 67 -36.46 -11.97 35.05
C LEU A 67 -35.26 -11.21 35.65
N PHE A 68 -34.45 -11.89 36.44
CA PHE A 68 -33.12 -11.40 36.81
C PHE A 68 -32.13 -11.90 35.79
N VAL A 69 -31.31 -11.00 35.24
CA VAL A 69 -30.32 -11.35 34.24
C VAL A 69 -28.99 -10.78 34.68
N SER A 70 -27.90 -11.52 34.46
CA SER A 70 -26.54 -11.02 34.54
C SER A 70 -25.76 -11.51 33.33
N ILE A 71 -24.64 -10.85 33.03
CA ILE A 71 -23.70 -11.31 32.01
C ILE A 71 -22.47 -11.84 32.72
N GLU A 72 -21.99 -13.01 32.30
CA GLU A 72 -20.74 -13.60 32.78
C GLU A 72 -19.57 -13.12 31.90
N GLY A 73 -18.46 -12.73 32.54
CA GLY A 73 -17.21 -12.34 31.89
C GLY A 73 -16.63 -11.03 32.42
N GLU A 74 -15.30 -10.97 32.56
CA GLU A 74 -14.60 -9.78 33.10
C GLU A 74 -14.41 -8.67 32.06
N GLN A 75 -14.46 -8.99 30.76
CA GLN A 75 -14.18 -8.05 29.66
C GLN A 75 -15.43 -7.33 29.11
N VAL A 76 -16.59 -7.50 29.75
CA VAL A 76 -17.86 -6.89 29.31
C VAL A 76 -18.53 -6.20 30.48
N SER A 77 -18.61 -4.88 30.42
CA SER A 77 -19.46 -4.11 31.33
C SER A 77 -20.88 -4.05 30.78
N TYR A 78 -21.87 -4.03 31.67
CA TYR A 78 -23.27 -3.92 31.25
C TYR A 78 -24.11 -3.04 32.17
N LYS A 79 -25.13 -2.41 31.59
CA LYS A 79 -26.11 -1.60 32.31
C LYS A 79 -27.52 -2.05 31.93
N GLN A 80 -28.37 -2.21 32.93
CA GLN A 80 -29.76 -2.65 32.74
C GLN A 80 -30.74 -1.49 32.88
N THR A 81 -31.75 -1.49 32.02
CA THR A 81 -32.87 -0.53 32.03
C THR A 81 -34.17 -1.27 31.75
N ASN A 82 -35.25 -0.94 32.46
CA ASN A 82 -36.56 -1.50 32.17
C ASN A 82 -37.12 -0.88 30.88
N ILE A 83 -37.75 -1.69 30.05
CA ILE A 83 -38.47 -1.29 28.83
C ILE A 83 -39.89 -1.84 28.88
N GLU A 84 -40.77 -1.38 27.99
CA GLU A 84 -42.12 -1.93 27.89
C GLU A 84 -42.08 -3.44 27.62
N GLY A 85 -42.71 -4.22 28.50
CA GLY A 85 -42.75 -5.68 28.42
C GLY A 85 -41.42 -6.40 28.68
N GLY A 86 -40.41 -5.74 29.27
CA GLY A 86 -39.11 -6.40 29.47
C GLY A 86 -37.96 -5.57 30.06
N LYS A 87 -36.74 -6.03 29.79
CA LYS A 87 -35.47 -5.39 30.19
C LYS A 87 -34.56 -5.24 28.98
N ARG A 88 -33.92 -4.07 28.86
CA ARG A 88 -32.82 -3.80 27.94
C ARG A 88 -31.50 -3.82 28.70
N ILE A 89 -30.55 -4.62 28.22
CA ILE A 89 -29.19 -4.70 28.74
C ILE A 89 -28.27 -4.07 27.70
N LYS A 90 -27.72 -2.89 28.00
CA LYS A 90 -26.62 -2.34 27.21
C LYS A 90 -25.35 -3.05 27.61
N VAL A 91 -24.65 -3.64 26.64
CA VAL A 91 -23.37 -4.33 26.83
C VAL A 91 -22.26 -3.54 26.15
N ILE A 92 -21.12 -3.40 26.81
CA ILE A 92 -19.95 -2.66 26.33
C ILE A 92 -18.72 -3.54 26.57
N ALA A 93 -18.01 -3.88 25.50
CA ALA A 93 -16.75 -4.60 25.60
C ALA A 93 -15.61 -3.63 25.96
N GLU A 94 -14.76 -4.06 26.88
CA GLU A 94 -13.49 -3.41 27.20
C GLU A 94 -12.43 -3.92 26.21
N GLY A 95 -12.08 -3.11 25.20
CA GLY A 95 -11.19 -3.53 24.11
C GLY A 95 -11.94 -4.18 22.94
N SER A 96 -11.45 -5.34 22.48
CA SER A 96 -12.07 -6.09 21.37
C SER A 96 -13.29 -6.89 21.86
N PRO A 97 -14.46 -6.76 21.21
CA PRO A 97 -15.65 -7.54 21.55
C PRO A 97 -15.42 -9.05 21.46
N PRO A 98 -15.88 -9.82 22.46
CA PRO A 98 -15.87 -11.28 22.36
C PRO A 98 -16.86 -11.76 21.28
N ALA A 99 -16.70 -12.98 20.79
CA ALA A 99 -17.64 -13.57 19.83
C ALA A 99 -19.04 -13.78 20.44
N ASP A 100 -19.08 -14.22 21.69
CA ASP A 100 -20.30 -14.51 22.42
C ASP A 100 -20.27 -13.90 23.82
N ILE A 101 -21.46 -13.64 24.38
CA ILE A 101 -21.68 -13.36 25.79
C ILE A 101 -22.57 -14.44 26.38
N ILE A 102 -22.39 -14.72 27.68
CA ILE A 102 -23.21 -15.68 28.41
C ILE A 102 -24.17 -14.91 29.30
N LEU A 103 -25.46 -15.02 29.01
CA LEU A 103 -26.55 -14.47 29.81
C LEU A 103 -26.96 -15.51 30.86
N SER A 104 -26.86 -15.14 32.13
CA SER A 104 -27.37 -15.92 33.26
C SER A 104 -28.75 -15.39 33.65
N ILE A 105 -29.79 -16.16 33.33
CA ILE A 105 -31.21 -15.77 33.43
C ILE A 105 -31.89 -16.55 34.56
N SER A 106 -32.35 -15.84 35.59
CA SER A 106 -33.10 -16.38 36.73
C SER A 106 -34.55 -15.90 36.71
N ALA A 107 -35.46 -16.83 36.39
CA ALA A 107 -36.91 -16.64 36.51
C ALA A 107 -37.44 -16.93 37.93
N ASN A 108 -36.62 -17.59 38.76
CA ASN A 108 -36.89 -17.88 40.16
C ASN A 108 -35.57 -17.76 40.93
N LEU A 109 -35.52 -16.90 41.94
CA LEU A 109 -34.32 -16.66 42.76
C LEU A 109 -33.86 -17.91 43.54
N MET A 110 -34.76 -18.88 43.74
CA MET A 110 -34.48 -20.14 44.45
C MET A 110 -34.02 -21.28 43.51
N ALA A 111 -33.90 -21.02 42.21
CA ALA A 111 -33.46 -22.01 41.22
C ALA A 111 -32.15 -21.57 40.55
N ASP A 112 -31.36 -22.55 40.10
CA ASP A 112 -30.15 -22.25 39.33
C ASP A 112 -30.48 -21.42 38.08
N PRO A 113 -29.67 -20.41 37.75
CA PRO A 113 -29.85 -19.59 36.54
C PRO A 113 -29.70 -20.44 35.28
N ILE A 114 -30.47 -20.10 34.25
CA ILE A 114 -30.32 -20.66 32.92
C ILE A 114 -29.25 -19.85 32.19
N LYS A 115 -28.19 -20.53 31.75
CA LYS A 115 -27.12 -19.91 30.96
C LYS A 115 -27.46 -20.00 29.47
N VAL A 116 -27.59 -18.86 28.82
CA VAL A 116 -27.83 -18.74 27.37
C VAL A 116 -26.63 -18.06 26.74
N ARG A 117 -25.96 -18.75 25.81
CA ARG A 117 -24.91 -18.16 24.99
C ARG A 117 -25.56 -17.45 23.81
N VAL A 118 -25.27 -16.16 23.65
CA VAL A 118 -25.72 -15.35 22.53
C VAL A 118 -24.53 -14.62 21.91
N PRO A 119 -24.53 -14.34 20.61
CA PRO A 119 -23.46 -13.56 20.00
C PRO A 119 -23.38 -12.17 20.62
N PHE A 120 -22.18 -11.62 20.75
CA PHE A 120 -22.03 -10.24 21.20
C PHE A 120 -22.69 -9.31 20.15
N PRO A 121 -23.56 -8.37 20.56
CA PRO A 121 -24.31 -7.50 19.64
C PRO A 121 -23.45 -6.36 19.07
N ALA A 122 -22.24 -6.67 18.58
CA ALA A 122 -21.34 -5.73 17.91
C ALA A 122 -21.85 -5.42 16.50
N SER A 123 -21.41 -4.29 15.95
CA SER A 123 -21.58 -3.99 14.53
C SER A 123 -20.60 -2.93 14.06
N GLY A 124 -20.14 -3.01 12.81
CA GLY A 124 -19.23 -2.02 12.26
C GLY A 124 -17.79 -2.50 12.26
N ALA A 125 -16.85 -1.56 12.32
CA ALA A 125 -15.42 -1.83 12.25
C ALA A 125 -14.69 -1.27 13.48
N LEU A 126 -13.70 -2.03 13.98
CA LEU A 126 -12.71 -1.56 14.95
C LEU A 126 -11.31 -1.64 14.35
N THR A 127 -10.50 -0.63 14.63
CA THR A 127 -9.12 -0.56 14.16
C THR A 127 -8.16 -0.58 15.34
N PHE A 128 -7.10 -1.38 15.22
CA PHE A 128 -6.12 -1.59 16.28
C PHE A 128 -4.69 -1.40 15.77
N ASP A 129 -3.83 -0.90 16.65
CA ASP A 129 -2.38 -0.92 16.48
C ASP A 129 -1.78 -2.30 16.84
N LYS A 130 -0.46 -2.43 16.71
CA LYS A 130 0.30 -3.64 17.06
C LYS A 130 0.22 -4.05 18.53
N HIS A 131 -0.17 -3.15 19.42
CA HIS A 131 -0.31 -3.39 20.85
C HIS A 131 -1.76 -3.72 21.25
N GLY A 132 -2.70 -3.69 20.30
CA GLY A 132 -4.12 -3.91 20.55
C GLY A 132 -4.86 -2.68 21.06
N ASN A 133 -4.24 -1.50 21.05
CA ASN A 133 -4.92 -0.24 21.33
C ASN A 133 -5.64 0.26 20.08
N GLY A 134 -6.61 1.18 20.25
CA GLY A 134 -7.29 1.80 19.11
C GLY A 134 -6.32 2.54 18.20
N LEU A 135 -6.47 2.38 16.88
CA LEU A 135 -5.57 3.00 15.90
C LEU A 135 -5.62 4.53 15.98
N ALA A 136 -4.46 5.17 15.99
CA ALA A 136 -4.38 6.63 15.99
C ALA A 136 -4.97 7.24 14.70
N LYS A 137 -5.43 8.49 14.79
CA LYS A 137 -5.93 9.24 13.63
C LYS A 137 -4.86 9.55 12.58
N ARG A 138 -3.59 9.54 12.99
CA ARG A 138 -2.44 9.77 12.14
C ARG A 138 -1.37 8.75 12.51
N ILE A 139 -0.88 8.04 11.51
CA ILE A 139 0.14 7.00 11.63
C ILE A 139 1.15 7.13 10.49
N THR A 140 2.24 6.39 10.59
CA THR A 140 3.24 6.23 9.53
C THR A 140 3.04 4.92 8.77
N ILE A 141 3.75 4.77 7.64
CA ILE A 141 3.79 3.49 6.90
C ILE A 141 4.30 2.34 7.79
N ASP A 142 5.24 2.61 8.71
CA ASP A 142 5.82 1.58 9.56
C ASP A 142 4.85 1.11 10.65
N ASP A 143 3.94 1.98 11.08
CA ASP A 143 2.88 1.65 12.04
C ASP A 143 1.82 0.70 11.46
N LEU A 144 1.80 0.47 10.13
CA LEU A 144 0.93 -0.53 9.51
C LEU A 144 1.30 -1.95 9.93
N LEU A 145 2.57 -2.18 10.30
CA LEU A 145 3.03 -3.49 10.74
C LEU A 145 2.41 -3.85 12.10
N GLY A 146 1.59 -4.90 12.10
CA GLY A 146 0.85 -5.35 13.28
C GLY A 146 -0.48 -4.62 13.51
N ALA A 147 -0.78 -3.57 12.74
CA ALA A 147 -2.08 -2.92 12.79
C ALA A 147 -3.13 -3.70 11.99
N ARG A 148 -4.38 -3.69 12.46
CA ARG A 148 -5.46 -4.54 11.93
C ARG A 148 -6.84 -3.87 12.03
N ILE A 149 -7.74 -4.29 11.15
CA ILE A 149 -9.16 -3.95 11.20
C ILE A 149 -9.96 -5.22 11.52
N GLN A 150 -10.95 -5.11 12.39
CA GLN A 150 -11.93 -6.15 12.65
C GLN A 150 -13.31 -5.67 12.19
N PHE A 151 -13.89 -6.38 11.22
CA PHE A 151 -15.24 -6.17 10.73
C PHE A 151 -16.21 -7.15 11.39
N PHE A 152 -17.24 -6.62 12.05
CA PHE A 152 -18.18 -7.43 12.82
C PHE A 152 -19.42 -7.78 11.98
N PRO A 153 -19.95 -9.01 12.10
CA PRO A 153 -21.22 -9.36 11.46
C PRO A 153 -22.35 -8.51 12.01
N ARG A 154 -23.43 -8.36 11.24
CA ARG A 154 -24.69 -7.80 11.74
C ARG A 154 -25.67 -8.92 12.03
N VAL A 155 -26.50 -8.72 13.04
CA VAL A 155 -27.58 -9.63 13.39
C VAL A 155 -28.53 -9.73 12.19
N ASP A 156 -28.79 -10.96 11.73
CA ASP A 156 -29.76 -11.35 10.69
C ASP A 156 -29.52 -10.85 9.24
N VAL A 157 -28.42 -10.12 8.95
CA VAL A 157 -28.12 -9.63 7.58
C VAL A 157 -26.61 -9.67 7.31
N ALA A 158 -26.23 -10.11 6.12
CA ALA A 158 -24.85 -9.97 5.63
C ALA A 158 -24.45 -8.48 5.58
N ALA A 159 -23.33 -8.14 6.21
CA ALA A 159 -22.83 -6.77 6.26
C ALA A 159 -21.73 -6.55 5.22
N SER A 160 -21.89 -5.52 4.39
CA SER A 160 -20.82 -5.03 3.51
C SER A 160 -20.08 -3.88 4.18
N TYR A 161 -18.76 -4.02 4.26
CA TYR A 161 -17.81 -3.00 4.67
C TYR A 161 -16.87 -2.65 3.53
N TYR A 162 -16.22 -1.51 3.60
CA TYR A 162 -15.22 -1.14 2.63
C TYR A 162 -14.01 -0.46 3.28
N ILE A 163 -12.89 -0.56 2.59
CA ILE A 163 -11.67 0.20 2.85
C ILE A 163 -11.38 0.97 1.56
N GLU A 164 -11.20 2.27 1.68
CA GLU A 164 -10.82 3.14 0.57
C GLU A 164 -9.55 3.90 0.94
N LEU A 165 -8.51 3.78 0.12
CA LEU A 165 -7.32 4.61 0.23
C LEU A 165 -7.40 5.73 -0.80
N LYS A 166 -7.32 6.98 -0.32
CA LYS A 166 -7.32 8.17 -1.17
C LYS A 166 -5.93 8.77 -1.19
N GLY A 167 -5.49 9.13 -2.39
CA GLY A 167 -4.24 9.82 -2.62
C GLY A 167 -4.20 11.21 -2.00
N PRO A 168 -3.04 11.87 -2.07
CA PRO A 168 -2.81 13.21 -1.54
C PRO A 168 -3.76 14.26 -2.13
N MET A 169 -3.80 15.45 -1.52
CA MET A 169 -4.73 16.51 -1.92
C MET A 169 -4.58 16.96 -3.39
N ARG A 170 -3.39 16.84 -3.97
CA ARG A 170 -3.09 17.13 -5.39
C ARG A 170 -3.40 15.96 -6.34
N SER A 171 -3.77 14.80 -5.78
CA SER A 171 -3.99 13.53 -6.48
C SER A 171 -5.20 12.80 -5.89
N ARG A 172 -6.29 13.53 -5.59
CA ARG A 172 -7.47 12.97 -4.92
C ARG A 172 -8.16 11.87 -5.72
N ASP A 173 -8.02 11.91 -7.03
CA ASP A 173 -8.61 10.94 -7.96
C ASP A 173 -7.80 9.63 -7.98
N ALA A 174 -6.55 9.63 -7.49
CA ALA A 174 -5.81 8.40 -7.22
C ALA A 174 -6.39 7.71 -5.99
N SER A 175 -6.95 6.52 -6.17
CA SER A 175 -7.52 5.76 -5.07
C SER A 175 -7.45 4.26 -5.30
N TYR A 176 -7.64 3.52 -4.22
CA TYR A 176 -7.88 2.09 -4.22
C TYR A 176 -9.06 1.76 -3.33
N TYR A 177 -9.91 0.84 -3.76
CA TYR A 177 -11.14 0.47 -3.06
C TYR A 177 -11.24 -1.04 -2.89
N TRP A 178 -11.62 -1.47 -1.69
CA TRP A 178 -11.89 -2.87 -1.36
C TRP A 178 -13.22 -2.99 -0.64
N GLU A 179 -14.04 -3.99 -1.03
CA GLU A 179 -15.28 -4.34 -0.35
C GLU A 179 -15.14 -5.70 0.36
N TYR A 180 -15.62 -5.76 1.59
CA TYR A 180 -15.60 -6.95 2.45
C TYR A 180 -17.02 -7.32 2.85
N LYS A 181 -17.41 -8.57 2.62
CA LYS A 181 -18.69 -9.12 3.06
C LYS A 181 -18.48 -9.98 4.31
N VAL A 182 -19.25 -9.69 5.36
CA VAL A 182 -19.18 -10.36 6.65
C VAL A 182 -20.53 -10.96 7.00
N THR A 183 -20.56 -12.27 7.25
CA THR A 183 -21.79 -13.05 7.46
C THR A 183 -21.98 -13.43 8.92
N ASP A 184 -21.14 -14.32 9.43
CA ASP A 184 -21.36 -15.08 10.68
C ASP A 184 -20.24 -14.89 11.71
N LYS A 185 -19.02 -14.58 11.26
CA LYS A 185 -17.84 -14.39 12.12
C LYS A 185 -17.17 -13.06 11.86
N VAL A 186 -16.42 -12.59 12.86
CA VAL A 186 -15.56 -11.40 12.72
C VAL A 186 -14.51 -11.67 11.65
N LEU A 187 -14.41 -10.75 10.69
CA LEU A 187 -13.36 -10.77 9.67
C LEU A 187 -12.24 -9.83 10.10
N GLU A 188 -11.02 -10.35 10.20
CA GLU A 188 -9.82 -9.55 10.49
C GLU A 188 -9.04 -9.30 9.20
N VAL A 189 -8.64 -8.05 8.98
CA VAL A 189 -7.83 -7.60 7.82
C VAL A 189 -6.58 -6.92 8.34
N SER A 190 -5.41 -7.36 7.88
CA SER A 190 -4.13 -6.75 8.23
C SER A 190 -3.93 -5.46 7.45
N LEU A 191 -3.61 -4.36 8.13
CA LEU A 191 -3.32 -3.09 7.45
C LEU A 191 -1.99 -3.12 6.67
N TYR A 192 -1.10 -4.05 7.01
CA TYR A 192 0.17 -4.22 6.32
C TYR A 192 0.00 -4.68 4.86
N GLU A 193 -1.11 -5.35 4.53
CA GLU A 193 -1.43 -5.76 3.15
C GLU A 193 -1.53 -4.57 2.19
N PHE A 194 -1.94 -3.40 2.69
CA PHE A 194 -2.07 -2.19 1.90
C PHE A 194 -0.78 -1.37 1.78
N ARG A 195 0.30 -1.77 2.46
CA ARG A 195 1.55 -1.00 2.51
C ARG A 195 2.10 -0.66 1.13
N HIS A 196 2.02 -1.60 0.19
CA HIS A 196 2.46 -1.36 -1.20
C HIS A 196 1.60 -0.27 -1.85
N ARG A 197 0.27 -0.42 -1.82
CA ARG A 197 -0.67 0.56 -2.41
C ARG A 197 -0.55 1.95 -1.78
N ILE A 198 -0.28 2.03 -0.48
CA ILE A 198 -0.03 3.29 0.22
C ILE A 198 1.24 3.96 -0.30
N ARG A 199 2.33 3.20 -0.51
CA ARG A 199 3.57 3.75 -1.09
C ARG A 199 3.35 4.29 -2.50
N GLU A 200 2.58 3.56 -3.31
CA GLU A 200 2.22 3.99 -4.66
C GLU A 200 1.44 5.33 -4.64
N LEU A 201 0.44 5.45 -3.76
CA LEU A 201 -0.33 6.70 -3.62
C LEU A 201 0.53 7.86 -3.09
N LEU A 202 1.43 7.60 -2.16
CA LEU A 202 2.37 8.60 -1.65
C LEU A 202 3.35 9.07 -2.73
N ALA A 203 3.65 8.23 -3.73
CA ALA A 203 4.48 8.58 -4.87
C ALA A 203 3.72 9.33 -5.97
N ALA A 204 2.38 9.39 -5.92
CA ALA A 204 1.56 9.91 -7.02
C ALA A 204 1.82 11.40 -7.35
N SER A 205 2.09 12.23 -6.34
CA SER A 205 2.38 13.66 -6.57
C SER A 205 3.88 14.00 -6.56
N GLY A 206 4.72 13.07 -6.09
CA GLY A 206 6.18 13.24 -5.99
C GLY A 206 6.64 14.08 -4.79
N GLU A 207 5.74 14.47 -3.88
CA GLU A 207 6.04 15.29 -2.71
C GLU A 207 6.37 14.42 -1.48
N LEU A 208 7.32 14.88 -0.67
CA LEU A 208 7.78 14.11 0.49
C LEU A 208 6.76 14.05 1.63
N ASP A 209 6.03 15.14 1.80
CA ASP A 209 5.08 15.34 2.90
C ASP A 209 3.65 14.95 2.49
N ASP A 210 3.52 14.23 1.37
CA ASP A 210 2.27 13.63 0.95
C ASP A 210 1.70 12.68 2.01
N GLU A 211 0.38 12.65 2.04
CA GLU A 211 -0.41 11.87 2.99
C GLU A 211 -1.50 11.11 2.24
N VAL A 212 -1.67 9.84 2.61
CA VAL A 212 -2.77 9.00 2.16
C VAL A 212 -3.86 9.00 3.22
N ARG A 213 -5.10 9.12 2.78
CA ARG A 213 -6.26 9.01 3.68
C ARG A 213 -6.88 7.64 3.52
N MET A 214 -6.86 6.85 4.59
CA MET A 214 -7.62 5.61 4.68
C MET A 214 -9.00 5.90 5.25
N VAL A 215 -10.04 5.51 4.52
CA VAL A 215 -11.45 5.62 4.92
C VAL A 215 -12.00 4.21 5.10
N ILE A 216 -12.64 3.97 6.24
CA ILE A 216 -13.30 2.70 6.55
C ILE A 216 -14.77 2.99 6.78
N GLY A 217 -15.64 2.32 6.03
CA GLY A 217 -17.08 2.54 6.10
C GLY A 217 -17.88 1.28 5.80
N GLY A 218 -19.21 1.44 5.75
CA GLY A 218 -20.14 0.34 5.42
C GLY A 218 -21.36 0.28 6.32
N ALA A 219 -22.06 -0.85 6.26
CA ALA A 219 -23.35 -1.04 6.91
C ALA A 219 -23.28 -0.87 8.43
N GLY A 220 -24.01 0.13 8.95
CA GLY A 220 -24.09 0.40 10.40
C GLY A 220 -22.80 0.94 11.03
N CYS A 221 -21.81 1.34 10.23
CA CYS A 221 -20.56 1.94 10.68
C CYS A 221 -20.55 3.44 10.39
N ARG A 222 -20.10 4.28 11.33
CA ARG A 222 -19.71 5.65 11.00
C ARG A 222 -18.35 5.60 10.31
N GLU A 223 -18.21 6.33 9.20
CA GLU A 223 -16.93 6.42 8.51
C GLU A 223 -15.81 6.84 9.46
N GLN A 224 -14.77 6.02 9.51
CA GLN A 224 -13.54 6.27 10.25
C GLN A 224 -12.48 6.70 9.24
N GLN A 225 -11.64 7.66 9.63
CA GLN A 225 -10.57 8.15 8.78
C GLN A 225 -9.24 8.16 9.54
N THR A 226 -8.21 7.61 8.90
CA THR A 226 -6.83 7.64 9.39
C THR A 226 -5.95 8.22 8.29
N ILE A 227 -5.08 9.16 8.69
CA ILE A 227 -4.06 9.76 7.82
C ILE A 227 -2.79 8.92 7.95
N ILE A 228 -2.20 8.57 6.81
CA ILE A 228 -1.00 7.74 6.72
C ILE A 228 0.06 8.54 5.97
N GLY A 229 1.17 8.87 6.64
CA GLY A 229 2.29 9.60 6.06
C GLY A 229 3.61 8.83 6.14
N ARG A 230 4.69 9.42 5.60
CA ARG A 230 6.04 8.83 5.68
C ARG A 230 6.72 9.07 7.03
N TYR A 231 6.41 10.20 7.67
CA TYR A 231 7.16 10.68 8.82
C TYR A 231 6.25 10.86 10.03
N ALA A 232 6.73 10.44 11.20
CA ALA A 232 6.05 10.67 12.46
C ALA A 232 6.29 12.09 12.98
N THR A 233 7.42 12.69 12.63
CA THR A 233 7.83 14.03 13.08
C THR A 233 8.82 14.69 12.13
N GLU A 234 9.26 15.89 12.46
CA GLU A 234 10.23 16.70 11.73
C GLU A 234 11.36 17.15 12.66
N ALA A 235 12.56 17.28 12.10
CA ALA A 235 13.70 17.85 12.81
C ALA A 235 13.61 19.39 12.84
N GLN A 236 13.65 19.96 14.04
CA GLN A 236 13.73 21.40 14.26
C GLN A 236 15.16 21.79 14.61
N GLN A 237 15.73 22.71 13.84
CA GLN A 237 17.05 23.26 14.10
C GLN A 237 16.92 24.58 14.85
N PHE A 238 17.62 24.70 15.97
CA PHE A 238 17.81 25.95 16.70
C PHE A 238 19.30 26.16 16.95
N ASN A 239 19.91 27.12 16.24
CA ASN A 239 21.35 27.38 16.27
C ASN A 239 22.17 26.09 16.04
N GLU A 240 22.96 25.70 17.04
CA GLU A 240 23.83 24.53 17.06
C GLU A 240 23.15 23.29 17.65
N THR A 241 21.82 23.26 17.67
CA THR A 241 21.06 22.14 18.22
C THR A 241 19.91 21.72 17.31
N VAL A 242 19.56 20.44 17.44
CA VAL A 242 18.45 19.82 16.74
C VAL A 242 17.54 19.13 17.75
N SER A 243 16.24 19.34 17.63
CA SER A 243 15.21 18.73 18.47
C SER A 243 14.06 18.21 17.62
N PHE A 244 13.19 17.40 18.22
CA PHE A 244 12.03 16.80 17.54
C PHE A 244 10.76 17.13 18.32
N ASN A 245 9.68 17.43 17.59
CA ASN A 245 8.36 17.73 18.18
C ASN A 245 7.62 16.45 18.60
N VAL A 246 8.25 15.60 19.39
CA VAL A 246 7.65 14.37 19.93
C VAL A 246 8.02 14.26 21.39
N LYS A 247 7.03 13.92 22.22
CA LYS A 247 7.30 13.41 23.56
C LYS A 247 7.92 12.04 23.38
N LEU A 248 9.24 11.96 23.44
CA LEU A 248 9.95 10.70 23.51
C LEU A 248 9.44 9.96 24.74
N GLU A 249 8.68 8.89 24.55
CA GLU A 249 8.48 7.92 25.61
C GLU A 249 9.84 7.32 25.96
N ASN A 250 10.01 6.82 27.19
CA ASN A 250 11.32 6.37 27.70
C ASN A 250 12.02 5.33 26.82
N ASP A 251 11.28 4.63 25.96
CA ASP A 251 11.78 3.57 25.07
C ASP A 251 11.98 3.98 23.61
N LEU A 252 11.57 5.20 23.20
CA LEU A 252 11.65 5.65 21.81
C LEU A 252 13.05 6.18 21.47
N VAL A 253 13.76 5.44 20.62
CA VAL A 253 15.13 5.79 20.22
C VAL A 253 15.15 6.53 18.88
N ILE A 254 15.47 7.83 18.91
CA ILE A 254 15.79 8.63 17.72
C ILE A 254 17.31 8.71 17.56
N LYS A 255 17.79 8.36 16.38
CA LYS A 255 19.22 8.42 16.01
C LYS A 255 19.40 9.26 14.75
N PRO A 256 19.55 10.59 14.88
CA PRO A 256 19.81 11.46 13.75
C PRO A 256 21.28 11.45 13.35
N GLU A 257 21.53 11.43 12.05
CA GLU A 257 22.85 11.49 11.45
C GLU A 257 22.93 12.67 10.48
N LEU A 258 24.12 13.28 10.40
CA LEU A 258 24.44 14.33 9.45
C LEU A 258 25.19 13.72 8.26
N ILE A 259 24.66 13.91 7.06
CA ILE A 259 25.23 13.38 5.83
C ILE A 259 25.67 14.51 4.91
N ASN A 260 26.82 14.34 4.27
CA ASN A 260 27.27 15.25 3.22
C ASN A 260 26.47 14.98 1.94
N LEU A 261 25.73 15.99 1.46
CA LEU A 261 24.94 15.84 0.23
C LEU A 261 25.81 15.76 -1.02
N ALA A 262 26.96 16.43 -1.02
CA ALA A 262 27.86 16.50 -2.16
C ALA A 262 28.77 15.27 -2.27
N ASP A 263 28.88 14.45 -1.23
CA ASP A 263 29.67 13.20 -1.25
C ASP A 263 28.92 12.05 -0.55
N PRO A 264 28.12 11.27 -1.29
CA PRO A 264 27.37 10.16 -0.73
C PRO A 264 28.25 9.00 -0.22
N ALA A 265 29.54 8.96 -0.60
CA ALA A 265 30.48 7.95 -0.10
C ALA A 265 31.02 8.29 1.29
N GLU A 266 30.92 9.56 1.71
CA GLU A 266 31.32 10.00 3.04
C GLU A 266 30.41 9.37 4.10
N LYS A 267 31.03 8.86 5.18
CA LYS A 267 30.28 8.20 6.25
C LYS A 267 29.39 9.21 6.99
N PRO A 268 28.14 8.86 7.31
CA PRO A 268 27.27 9.68 8.14
C PRO A 268 27.88 9.97 9.52
N HIS A 269 27.70 11.20 10.00
CA HIS A 269 28.15 11.62 11.32
C HIS A 269 26.97 11.60 12.30
N ALA A 270 26.98 10.69 13.27
CA ALA A 270 25.94 10.63 14.29
C ALA A 270 25.95 11.88 15.17
N LEU A 271 24.77 12.50 15.35
CA LEU A 271 24.64 13.66 16.22
C LEU A 271 24.66 13.25 17.69
N GLN A 272 25.38 14.00 18.51
CA GLN A 272 25.54 13.69 19.94
C GLN A 272 24.32 14.14 20.72
N GLN A 273 23.71 13.24 21.48
CA GLN A 273 22.55 13.55 22.32
C GLN A 273 22.98 14.25 23.61
N ARG A 274 22.25 15.29 24.00
CA ARG A 274 22.41 15.96 25.30
C ARG A 274 21.74 15.14 26.41
N TYR A 275 22.37 15.17 27.57
CA TYR A 275 21.88 14.55 28.79
C TYR A 275 21.76 15.59 29.90
N SER A 276 20.69 15.50 30.70
CA SER A 276 20.51 16.28 31.92
C SER A 276 20.28 15.31 33.08
N ASN A 277 21.15 15.34 34.09
CA ASN A 277 21.13 14.41 35.23
C ASN A 277 21.08 12.92 34.81
N GLY A 278 21.77 12.56 33.72
CA GLY A 278 21.78 11.19 33.19
C GLY A 278 20.56 10.80 32.34
N VAL A 279 19.60 11.69 32.15
CA VAL A 279 18.41 11.47 31.32
C VAL A 279 18.58 12.16 29.97
N ALA A 280 18.33 11.42 28.89
CA ALA A 280 18.34 11.93 27.53
C ALA A 280 17.33 13.08 27.36
N THR A 281 17.76 14.24 26.85
CA THR A 281 16.88 15.41 26.73
C THR A 281 16.10 15.47 25.42
N GLY A 282 16.38 14.56 24.47
CA GLY A 282 15.82 14.60 23.11
C GLY A 282 16.39 15.73 22.22
N VAL A 283 17.45 16.39 22.67
CA VAL A 283 18.16 17.46 21.95
C VAL A 283 19.53 16.94 21.52
N PHE A 284 19.95 17.26 20.30
CA PHE A 284 21.20 16.80 19.71
C PHE A 284 22.09 17.98 19.32
N GLU A 285 23.39 17.83 19.51
CA GLU A 285 24.40 18.82 19.09
C GLU A 285 24.57 18.80 17.56
N LEU A 286 24.69 19.98 16.96
CA LEU A 286 24.93 20.17 15.54
C LEU A 286 26.06 21.16 15.32
N ASN A 287 27.15 20.71 14.68
CA ASN A 287 28.15 21.63 14.16
C ASN A 287 27.60 22.32 12.90
N THR A 288 27.42 23.64 12.97
CA THR A 288 26.88 24.43 11.85
C THR A 288 27.96 24.92 10.88
N LYS A 289 29.24 24.78 11.22
CA LYS A 289 30.37 25.16 10.35
C LYS A 289 30.67 24.06 9.34
N LEU A 290 29.82 23.95 8.34
CA LEU A 290 29.95 23.00 7.24
C LEU A 290 30.53 23.68 6.00
N SER A 291 31.45 23.00 5.32
CA SER A 291 32.04 23.43 4.03
C SER A 291 31.21 22.97 2.82
N GLN A 292 30.25 22.06 3.05
CA GLN A 292 29.36 21.48 2.03
C GLN A 292 27.93 21.44 2.58
N PRO A 293 26.90 21.47 1.72
CA PRO A 293 25.53 21.29 2.15
C PRO A 293 25.30 19.88 2.71
N ALA A 294 24.44 19.77 3.71
CA ALA A 294 24.19 18.52 4.42
C ALA A 294 22.69 18.27 4.65
N LEU A 295 22.36 17.02 4.96
CA LEU A 295 21.06 16.64 5.50
C LEU A 295 21.21 16.03 6.89
N ILE A 296 20.30 16.39 7.78
CA ILE A 296 20.02 15.59 8.97
C ILE A 296 18.98 14.55 8.57
N VAL A 297 19.34 13.28 8.70
CA VAL A 297 18.51 12.14 8.29
C VAL A 297 18.36 11.14 9.43
N PRO A 298 17.28 10.34 9.45
CA PRO A 298 17.21 9.19 10.33
C PRO A 298 18.26 8.14 9.93
N SER A 299 18.98 7.59 10.91
CA SER A 299 19.79 6.39 10.70
C SER A 299 18.91 5.17 10.41
N ASN A 300 19.48 4.14 9.78
CA ASN A 300 18.78 2.88 9.45
C ASN A 300 18.26 2.13 10.69
N ASN A 301 18.78 2.46 11.88
CA ASN A 301 18.46 1.82 13.15
C ASN A 301 17.57 2.69 14.04
N THR A 302 17.01 3.78 13.52
CA THR A 302 16.04 4.59 14.25
C THR A 302 14.71 3.83 14.36
N GLN A 303 14.00 3.98 15.48
CA GLN A 303 12.65 3.43 15.61
C GLN A 303 11.58 4.40 15.10
N LEU A 304 11.93 5.67 14.96
CA LEU A 304 11.03 6.73 14.55
C LEU A 304 11.54 7.37 13.25
N ALA A 305 10.76 7.22 12.18
CA ALA A 305 10.99 7.94 10.93
C ALA A 305 10.66 9.43 11.10
N PHE A 306 11.59 10.31 10.70
CA PHE A 306 11.38 11.75 10.71
C PHE A 306 11.76 12.40 9.38
N ARG A 307 11.16 13.54 9.11
CA ARG A 307 11.40 14.34 7.91
C ARG A 307 12.82 14.89 7.92
N ALA A 308 13.61 14.52 6.91
CA ALA A 308 14.97 15.00 6.75
C ALA A 308 15.05 16.53 6.68
N LYS A 309 16.09 17.13 7.28
CA LYS A 309 16.27 18.58 7.37
C LYS A 309 17.53 19.02 6.63
N PHE A 310 17.39 19.98 5.74
CA PHE A 310 18.51 20.60 5.01
C PHE A 310 19.28 21.57 5.90
N ILE A 311 20.61 21.45 5.86
CA ILE A 311 21.56 22.35 6.49
C ILE A 311 22.45 22.95 5.39
N PRO A 312 22.41 24.26 5.17
CA PRO A 312 23.23 24.91 4.14
C PRO A 312 24.73 24.87 4.52
N SER A 313 25.59 25.02 3.52
CA SER A 313 27.00 25.32 3.76
C SER A 313 27.14 26.67 4.47
N SER A 314 28.05 26.73 5.44
CA SER A 314 28.45 27.96 6.10
C SER A 314 29.52 28.73 5.32
N GLU A 315 30.27 28.02 4.47
CA GLU A 315 31.31 28.59 3.63
C GLU A 315 30.78 28.85 2.21
N PRO A 316 31.17 29.97 1.57
CA PRO A 316 30.79 30.22 0.19
C PRO A 316 31.40 29.17 -0.72
N ILE A 317 30.55 28.45 -1.45
CA ILE A 317 30.97 27.46 -2.42
C ILE A 317 31.35 28.19 -3.71
N GLU A 318 32.58 27.97 -4.19
CA GLU A 318 33.06 28.60 -5.42
C GLU A 318 32.16 28.28 -6.61
N ARG A 319 31.55 29.33 -7.17
CA ARG A 319 30.78 29.24 -8.41
C ARG A 319 31.75 29.11 -9.58
N SER A 320 32.08 27.88 -9.93
CA SER A 320 32.77 27.57 -11.17
C SER A 320 31.76 27.54 -12.32
N ASN A 321 32.10 28.19 -13.43
CA ASN A 321 31.27 28.15 -14.64
C ASN A 321 31.25 26.76 -15.30
N ASP A 322 32.20 25.88 -14.96
CA ASP A 322 32.31 24.53 -15.54
C ASP A 322 31.97 23.47 -14.47
N VAL A 323 30.67 23.17 -14.30
CA VAL A 323 30.18 22.11 -13.41
C VAL A 323 29.99 20.83 -14.22
N LYS A 324 30.90 19.87 -14.03
CA LYS A 324 30.92 18.61 -14.78
C LYS A 324 30.56 17.37 -13.97
N THR A 325 30.52 17.46 -12.63
CA THR A 325 30.28 16.30 -11.75
C THR A 325 29.06 16.50 -10.87
N LEU A 326 28.40 15.40 -10.48
CA LEU A 326 27.25 15.45 -9.58
C LEU A 326 27.63 15.97 -8.20
N ASN A 327 28.82 15.64 -7.67
CA ASN A 327 29.31 16.17 -6.40
C ASN A 327 29.27 17.71 -6.39
N LYS A 328 29.80 18.34 -7.44
CA LYS A 328 29.84 19.80 -7.56
C LYS A 328 28.47 20.40 -7.87
N ALA A 329 27.67 19.73 -8.71
CA ALA A 329 26.31 20.16 -9.01
C ALA A 329 25.41 20.17 -7.76
N VAL A 330 25.50 19.14 -6.92
CA VAL A 330 24.74 19.06 -5.67
C VAL A 330 25.22 20.09 -4.66
N ALA A 331 26.53 20.33 -4.57
CA ALA A 331 27.08 21.41 -3.74
C ALA A 331 26.51 22.79 -4.13
N LEU A 332 26.33 23.04 -5.43
CA LEU A 332 25.87 24.32 -5.97
C LEU A 332 24.35 24.42 -6.17
N PHE A 333 23.60 23.33 -5.93
CA PHE A 333 22.16 23.30 -6.15
C PHE A 333 21.45 24.24 -5.17
N HIS A 334 20.52 25.04 -5.69
CA HIS A 334 19.62 25.82 -4.87
C HIS A 334 18.26 25.93 -5.57
N PRO A 335 17.13 25.60 -4.92
CA PRO A 335 15.84 25.45 -5.58
C PRO A 335 15.32 26.75 -6.24
N VAL A 336 15.82 27.92 -5.82
CA VAL A 336 15.38 29.21 -6.36
C VAL A 336 16.42 29.84 -7.29
N THR A 337 17.71 29.76 -6.94
CA THR A 337 18.77 30.54 -7.60
C THR A 337 19.64 29.71 -8.52
N ASN A 338 19.62 28.38 -8.38
CA ASN A 338 20.35 27.46 -9.25
C ASN A 338 19.62 26.10 -9.34
N PRO A 339 18.35 26.07 -9.79
CA PRO A 339 17.53 24.86 -9.77
C PRO A 339 17.99 23.79 -10.77
N ASN A 340 18.73 24.19 -11.82
CA ASN A 340 19.13 23.29 -12.90
C ASN A 340 20.53 22.68 -12.71
N ALA A 341 21.25 23.03 -11.64
CA ALA A 341 22.64 22.62 -11.41
C ALA A 341 22.87 21.11 -11.63
N ILE A 342 21.95 20.28 -11.15
CA ILE A 342 22.00 18.82 -11.27
C ILE A 342 21.60 18.38 -12.69
N ALA A 343 20.52 18.95 -13.23
CA ALA A 343 19.99 18.60 -14.54
C ALA A 343 21.01 18.84 -15.67
N ASP A 344 21.79 19.92 -15.56
CA ASP A 344 22.79 20.31 -16.56
C ASP A 344 23.94 19.29 -16.71
N VAL A 345 24.17 18.45 -15.70
CA VAL A 345 25.21 17.41 -15.71
C VAL A 345 24.72 16.10 -16.33
N LEU A 346 23.41 15.81 -16.28
CA LEU A 346 22.84 14.53 -16.70
C LEU A 346 23.08 14.17 -18.20
N PRO A 347 23.03 15.11 -19.16
CA PRO A 347 23.37 14.81 -20.55
C PRO A 347 24.80 14.31 -20.74
N MET A 348 25.74 14.78 -19.90
CA MET A 348 27.14 14.33 -19.94
C MET A 348 27.24 12.88 -19.49
N LEU A 349 26.55 12.51 -18.40
CA LEU A 349 26.51 11.13 -17.90
C LEU A 349 25.90 10.18 -18.94
N ALA A 350 24.78 10.55 -19.55
CA ALA A 350 24.10 9.72 -20.56
C ALA A 350 24.95 9.45 -21.80
N ASN A 351 25.94 10.31 -22.08
CA ASN A 351 26.85 10.19 -23.21
C ASN A 351 28.20 9.58 -22.87
N ASP A 352 28.63 9.66 -21.60
CA ASP A 352 29.88 9.08 -21.13
C ASP A 352 29.64 8.02 -20.03
N PHE A 353 29.76 6.74 -20.43
CA PHE A 353 29.60 5.61 -19.50
C PHE A 353 30.80 5.44 -18.55
N ASN A 354 31.93 6.12 -18.83
CA ASN A 354 33.09 6.19 -17.94
C ASN A 354 33.02 7.38 -16.97
N HIS A 355 31.97 8.19 -17.04
CA HIS A 355 31.83 9.39 -16.22
C HIS A 355 31.85 9.07 -14.71
N SER A 356 32.64 9.82 -13.94
CA SER A 356 32.85 9.58 -12.50
C SER A 356 31.56 9.69 -11.66
N SER A 357 30.63 10.55 -12.07
CA SER A 357 29.32 10.71 -11.43
C SER A 357 28.46 9.44 -11.38
N TRP A 358 28.74 8.39 -12.17
CA TRP A 358 28.03 7.11 -12.01
C TRP A 358 28.28 6.50 -10.63
N ARG A 359 29.50 6.67 -10.10
CA ARG A 359 29.84 6.24 -8.73
C ARG A 359 29.02 7.00 -7.69
N PHE A 360 28.84 8.31 -7.88
CA PHE A 360 27.99 9.12 -6.99
C PHE A 360 26.56 8.55 -6.89
N ILE A 361 25.96 8.16 -8.02
CA ILE A 361 24.60 7.62 -8.05
C ILE A 361 24.54 6.26 -7.33
N ASN A 362 25.54 5.40 -7.55
CA ASN A 362 25.63 4.10 -6.90
C ASN A 362 25.85 4.23 -5.38
N ASP A 363 26.76 5.09 -4.95
CA ASP A 363 27.02 5.36 -3.53
C ASP A 363 25.79 5.96 -2.84
N LEU A 364 25.07 6.87 -3.52
CA LEU A 364 23.81 7.45 -3.02
C LEU A 364 22.75 6.36 -2.77
N PHE A 365 22.57 5.44 -3.72
CA PHE A 365 21.61 4.36 -3.56
C PHE A 365 22.06 3.35 -2.50
N ALA A 366 23.32 2.93 -2.51
CA ALA A 366 23.84 1.93 -1.59
C ALA A 366 23.77 2.39 -0.13
N ASN A 367 24.13 3.64 0.14
CA ASN A 367 24.27 4.14 1.51
C ASN A 367 22.97 4.71 2.09
N TYR A 368 22.05 5.18 1.25
CA TYR A 368 20.87 5.93 1.69
C TYR A 368 19.53 5.35 1.22
N SER A 369 19.52 4.07 0.86
CA SER A 369 18.30 3.40 0.37
C SER A 369 17.20 3.23 1.43
N HIS A 370 17.46 3.43 2.72
CA HIS A 370 16.41 3.44 3.74
C HIS A 370 15.53 4.70 3.70
N LEU A 371 15.99 5.78 3.04
CA LEU A 371 15.27 7.04 2.91
C LEU A 371 14.43 7.06 1.63
N PRO A 372 13.28 7.76 1.59
CA PRO A 372 12.54 7.99 0.35
C PRO A 372 13.42 8.63 -0.73
N MET A 373 13.33 8.18 -1.97
CA MET A 373 14.19 8.70 -3.04
C MET A 373 13.93 10.18 -3.31
N ALA A 374 12.68 10.64 -3.17
CA ALA A 374 12.34 12.06 -3.28
C ALA A 374 13.06 12.96 -2.27
N THR A 375 13.74 12.41 -1.23
CA THR A 375 14.62 13.16 -0.32
C THR A 375 15.78 13.81 -1.06
N PHE A 376 16.25 13.22 -2.17
CA PHE A 376 17.39 13.72 -2.93
C PHE A 376 16.94 14.23 -4.31
N GLU A 377 17.29 15.48 -4.61
CA GLU A 377 16.95 16.13 -5.88
C GLU A 377 17.60 15.46 -7.10
N VAL A 378 18.70 14.72 -6.90
CA VAL A 378 19.35 13.93 -7.95
C VAL A 378 18.39 12.92 -8.58
N TRP A 379 17.60 12.21 -7.77
CA TRP A 379 16.63 11.25 -8.30
C TRP A 379 15.51 11.95 -9.08
N LYS A 380 15.00 13.09 -8.57
CA LYS A 380 13.97 13.89 -9.25
C LYS A 380 14.43 14.44 -10.59
N ALA A 381 15.68 14.87 -10.69
CA ALA A 381 16.28 15.34 -11.93
C ALA A 381 16.47 14.16 -12.90
N LEU A 382 16.94 13.01 -12.40
CA LEU A 382 17.24 11.83 -13.20
C LEU A 382 15.99 11.25 -13.88
N VAL A 383 14.87 11.12 -13.16
CA VAL A 383 13.63 10.57 -13.73
C VAL A 383 13.00 11.46 -14.81
N LYS A 384 13.38 12.74 -14.87
CA LYS A 384 12.96 13.68 -15.92
C LYS A 384 13.84 13.63 -17.17
N HIS A 385 14.96 12.91 -17.13
CA HIS A 385 15.93 12.84 -18.22
C HIS A 385 16.04 11.41 -18.77
N THR A 386 15.17 11.06 -19.72
CA THR A 386 14.97 9.70 -20.27
C THR A 386 16.27 8.99 -20.69
N ALA A 387 17.20 9.68 -21.37
CA ALA A 387 18.47 9.08 -21.79
C ALA A 387 19.45 8.83 -20.62
N CYS A 388 19.34 9.56 -19.52
CA CYS A 388 20.17 9.31 -18.34
C CYS A 388 19.55 8.22 -17.46
N LEU A 389 18.21 8.23 -17.34
CA LEU A 389 17.43 7.20 -16.66
C LEU A 389 17.65 5.80 -17.26
N SER A 390 17.64 5.69 -18.59
CA SER A 390 17.91 4.42 -19.27
C SER A 390 19.39 4.01 -19.20
N ALA A 391 20.34 4.96 -19.33
CA ALA A 391 21.76 4.68 -19.11
C ALA A 391 22.05 4.14 -17.69
N LEU A 392 21.32 4.63 -16.67
CA LEU A 392 21.44 4.14 -15.29
C LEU A 392 21.16 2.64 -15.17
N ALA A 393 20.23 2.08 -15.95
CA ALA A 393 19.97 0.63 -15.95
C ALA A 393 21.23 -0.19 -16.29
N PHE A 394 22.11 0.35 -17.13
CA PHE A 394 23.40 -0.26 -17.45
C PHE A 394 24.46 -0.02 -16.38
N LYS A 395 24.48 1.18 -15.80
CA LYS A 395 25.56 1.64 -14.89
C LYS A 395 25.33 1.35 -13.42
N ALA A 396 24.11 1.02 -13.02
CA ALA A 396 23.79 0.65 -11.65
C ALA A 396 24.47 -0.65 -11.23
N ASP A 397 25.00 -0.68 -10.01
CA ASP A 397 25.58 -1.88 -9.40
C ASP A 397 24.50 -2.94 -9.12
N ASN A 398 23.33 -2.50 -8.63
CA ASN A 398 22.15 -3.34 -8.36
C ASN A 398 20.95 -2.86 -9.20
N PRO A 399 20.94 -3.11 -10.52
CA PRO A 399 19.96 -2.52 -11.43
C PRO A 399 18.52 -2.92 -11.12
N VAL A 400 18.25 -4.20 -10.86
CA VAL A 400 16.89 -4.72 -10.61
C VAL A 400 16.24 -4.00 -9.43
N GLN A 401 16.94 -3.93 -8.30
CA GLN A 401 16.43 -3.28 -7.09
C GLN A 401 16.24 -1.77 -7.28
N LEU A 402 17.19 -1.10 -7.95
CA LEU A 402 17.11 0.35 -8.18
C LEU A 402 15.98 0.70 -9.16
N MET A 403 15.82 -0.07 -10.25
CA MET A 403 14.79 0.19 -11.25
C MET A 403 13.39 -0.07 -10.69
N GLU A 404 13.21 -1.14 -9.93
CA GLU A 404 11.94 -1.42 -9.23
C GLU A 404 11.57 -0.27 -8.30
N ARG A 405 12.56 0.31 -7.63
CA ARG A 405 12.33 1.41 -6.71
C ARG A 405 11.97 2.71 -7.43
N LEU A 406 12.62 3.03 -8.54
CA LEU A 406 12.26 4.17 -9.39
C LEU A 406 10.85 4.02 -9.96
N LYS A 407 10.45 2.80 -10.34
CA LYS A 407 9.08 2.47 -10.76
C LYS A 407 8.07 2.77 -9.65
N VAL A 408 8.33 2.35 -8.42
CA VAL A 408 7.39 2.52 -7.30
C VAL A 408 7.37 3.95 -6.74
N GLU A 409 8.52 4.61 -6.59
CA GLU A 409 8.62 5.92 -5.93
C GLU A 409 8.49 7.12 -6.88
N PHE A 410 8.65 6.93 -8.20
CA PHE A 410 8.50 8.00 -9.20
C PHE A 410 7.58 7.64 -10.37
N ASN A 411 6.91 6.49 -10.32
CA ASN A 411 6.03 6.01 -11.40
C ASN A 411 6.75 5.90 -12.76
N VAL A 412 8.04 5.53 -12.77
CA VAL A 412 8.78 5.28 -14.01
C VAL A 412 8.15 4.09 -14.75
N ILE A 413 7.86 4.26 -16.03
CA ILE A 413 7.34 3.22 -16.93
C ILE A 413 8.42 2.92 -17.97
N TRP A 414 9.14 1.81 -17.79
CA TRP A 414 10.30 1.46 -18.61
C TRP A 414 9.94 1.16 -20.07
N GLU A 415 8.70 0.71 -20.29
CA GLU A 415 8.12 0.36 -21.57
C GLU A 415 7.84 1.58 -22.46
N LEU A 416 7.87 2.80 -21.90
CA LEU A 416 7.71 4.04 -22.67
C LEU A 416 9.05 4.64 -23.12
N ILE A 417 10.18 4.03 -22.79
CA ILE A 417 11.50 4.50 -23.23
C ILE A 417 11.75 4.02 -24.67
N PRO A 418 12.04 4.93 -25.62
CA PRO A 418 12.27 4.57 -27.01
C PRO A 418 13.38 3.52 -27.24
N LEU A 419 13.14 2.59 -28.17
CA LEU A 419 14.09 1.55 -28.58
C LEU A 419 15.43 2.13 -29.05
N SER A 420 15.40 3.27 -29.75
CA SER A 420 16.60 3.95 -30.24
C SER A 420 17.56 4.36 -29.11
N ILE A 421 17.01 4.75 -27.95
CA ILE A 421 17.80 5.09 -26.76
C ILE A 421 18.44 3.82 -26.18
N TRP A 422 17.68 2.74 -26.07
CA TRP A 422 18.20 1.45 -25.59
C TRP A 422 19.33 0.90 -26.48
N ARG A 423 19.13 0.89 -27.81
CA ARG A 423 20.15 0.50 -28.79
C ARG A 423 21.42 1.32 -28.63
N SER A 424 21.30 2.65 -28.51
CA SER A 424 22.44 3.54 -28.28
C SER A 424 23.21 3.20 -27.01
N HIS A 425 22.51 2.88 -25.92
CA HIS A 425 23.15 2.53 -24.64
C HIS A 425 23.82 1.17 -24.65
N ILE A 426 23.30 0.18 -25.38
CA ILE A 426 23.99 -1.10 -25.58
C ILE A 426 25.34 -0.87 -26.27
N VAL A 427 25.37 -0.06 -27.34
CA VAL A 427 26.61 0.30 -28.05
C VAL A 427 27.60 1.01 -27.11
N LYS A 428 27.14 2.01 -26.36
CA LYS A 428 27.98 2.74 -25.40
C LYS A 428 28.52 1.83 -24.28
N PHE A 429 27.70 0.92 -23.75
CA PHE A 429 28.10 -0.02 -22.72
C PHE A 429 29.14 -1.03 -23.24
N ARG A 430 28.93 -1.55 -24.46
CA ARG A 430 29.90 -2.41 -25.15
C ARG A 430 31.23 -1.68 -25.33
N GLN A 431 31.20 -0.45 -25.86
CA GLN A 431 32.40 0.35 -26.09
C GLN A 431 33.17 0.62 -24.80
N MET A 432 32.47 0.99 -23.72
CA MET A 432 33.06 1.19 -22.39
C MET A 432 33.83 -0.05 -21.92
N LEU A 433 33.28 -1.26 -22.11
CA LEU A 433 33.94 -2.50 -21.72
C LEU A 433 35.17 -2.80 -22.59
N LEU A 434 35.13 -2.49 -23.88
CA LEU A 434 36.26 -2.62 -24.80
C LEU A 434 37.39 -1.63 -24.43
N ASP A 435 37.04 -0.39 -24.09
CA ASP A 435 38.01 0.67 -23.72
C ASP A 435 38.79 0.33 -22.44
N ILE A 436 38.21 -0.47 -21.53
CA ILE A 436 38.88 -0.99 -20.33
C ILE A 436 39.82 -2.18 -20.67
N GLY A 437 39.88 -2.60 -21.93
CA GLY A 437 40.79 -3.64 -22.43
C GLY A 437 40.27 -5.07 -22.30
N LEU A 438 38.95 -5.26 -22.16
CA LEU A 438 38.36 -6.60 -22.10
C LEU A 438 38.32 -7.25 -23.48
N PRO A 439 38.62 -8.56 -23.62
CA PRO A 439 38.49 -9.28 -24.89
C PRO A 439 37.04 -9.30 -25.39
N GLU A 440 36.83 -9.20 -26.71
CA GLU A 440 35.49 -9.12 -27.32
C GLU A 440 34.51 -10.18 -26.83
N LYS A 441 34.93 -11.46 -26.78
CA LYS A 441 34.08 -12.56 -26.27
C LYS A 441 33.62 -12.35 -24.83
N VAL A 442 34.45 -11.72 -23.98
CA VAL A 442 34.09 -11.41 -22.59
C VAL A 442 33.11 -10.23 -22.56
N VAL A 443 33.30 -9.25 -23.44
CA VAL A 443 32.38 -8.12 -23.61
C VAL A 443 31.01 -8.61 -24.05
N ASP A 444 30.92 -9.47 -25.07
CA ASP A 444 29.68 -10.06 -25.58
C ASP A 444 28.89 -10.76 -24.45
N ASN A 445 29.59 -11.59 -23.68
CA ASN A 445 28.98 -12.29 -22.54
C ASN A 445 28.48 -11.32 -21.45
N LYS A 446 29.22 -10.24 -21.18
CA LYS A 446 28.80 -9.21 -20.21
C LYS A 446 27.61 -8.40 -20.69
N VAL A 447 27.56 -8.04 -21.98
CA VAL A 447 26.41 -7.37 -22.59
C VAL A 447 25.18 -8.26 -22.49
N LYS A 448 25.30 -9.53 -22.93
CA LYS A 448 24.21 -10.51 -22.85
C LYS A 448 23.69 -10.70 -21.43
N SER A 449 24.59 -10.93 -20.46
CA SER A 449 24.22 -11.07 -19.05
C SER A 449 23.53 -9.81 -18.50
N LYS A 450 23.97 -8.62 -18.95
CA LYS A 450 23.31 -7.37 -18.58
C LYS A 450 21.89 -7.31 -19.14
N LEU A 451 21.67 -7.63 -20.41
CA LEU A 451 20.34 -7.67 -21.03
C LEU A 451 19.41 -8.68 -20.36
N GLU A 452 19.93 -9.87 -20.00
CA GLU A 452 19.20 -10.86 -19.21
C GLU A 452 18.76 -10.27 -17.85
N THR A 453 19.64 -9.51 -17.18
CA THR A 453 19.29 -8.80 -15.93
C THR A 453 18.20 -7.74 -16.16
N LEU A 454 18.24 -7.01 -17.29
CA LEU A 454 17.23 -5.99 -17.61
C LEU A 454 15.86 -6.61 -17.93
N SER A 455 15.82 -7.85 -18.40
CA SER A 455 14.58 -8.58 -18.66
C SER A 455 13.76 -8.88 -17.40
N GLU A 456 14.36 -8.78 -16.22
CA GLU A 456 13.66 -8.98 -14.94
C GLU A 456 12.65 -7.87 -14.63
N PHE A 457 12.79 -6.67 -15.21
CA PHE A 457 11.91 -5.53 -14.92
C PHE A 457 11.27 -4.88 -16.14
N SER A 458 11.64 -5.28 -17.36
CA SER A 458 11.02 -4.73 -18.57
C SER A 458 10.86 -5.81 -19.66
N PRO A 459 9.63 -5.99 -20.20
CA PRO A 459 9.35 -6.97 -21.24
C PRO A 459 10.10 -6.68 -22.56
N LEU A 460 10.66 -5.47 -22.72
CA LEU A 460 11.49 -5.08 -23.87
C LEU A 460 12.71 -5.99 -24.06
N PHE A 461 13.30 -6.49 -22.97
CA PHE A 461 14.54 -7.28 -23.02
C PHE A 461 14.30 -8.79 -23.00
N GLU A 462 13.04 -9.22 -23.04
CA GLU A 462 12.73 -10.64 -23.16
C GLU A 462 13.09 -11.17 -24.55
N LYS A 463 13.31 -12.49 -24.63
CA LYS A 463 13.85 -13.18 -25.82
C LYS A 463 13.12 -12.85 -27.12
N GLN A 464 11.80 -12.61 -27.06
CA GLN A 464 10.96 -12.33 -28.22
C GLN A 464 11.23 -10.95 -28.84
N CYS A 465 11.70 -9.98 -28.03
CA CYS A 465 11.98 -8.62 -28.45
C CYS A 465 13.49 -8.32 -28.55
N CYS A 466 14.38 -9.23 -28.14
CA CYS A 466 15.83 -9.01 -28.18
C CYS A 466 16.36 -8.62 -29.57
N SER A 467 15.77 -9.17 -30.64
CA SER A 467 16.07 -8.81 -32.04
C SER A 467 15.82 -7.33 -32.36
N LEU A 468 14.94 -6.68 -31.62
CA LEU A 468 14.64 -5.26 -31.79
C LEU A 468 15.67 -4.37 -31.12
N ILE A 469 16.55 -4.89 -30.27
CA ILE A 469 17.48 -4.07 -29.48
C ILE A 469 18.95 -4.42 -29.79
N ASP A 470 19.20 -5.61 -30.31
CA ASP A 470 20.52 -6.06 -30.73
C ASP A 470 20.45 -6.77 -32.08
N ASP A 471 21.10 -6.18 -33.10
CA ASP A 471 21.13 -6.65 -34.49
C ASP A 471 21.73 -8.06 -34.64
N GLN A 472 22.39 -8.59 -33.60
CA GLN A 472 22.89 -9.97 -33.59
C GLN A 472 21.78 -11.02 -33.48
N PHE A 473 20.57 -10.62 -33.06
CA PHE A 473 19.42 -11.52 -32.93
C PHE A 473 18.52 -11.40 -34.17
N ILE A 474 18.69 -12.30 -35.14
CA ILE A 474 17.83 -12.33 -36.34
C ILE A 474 16.59 -13.17 -36.06
N GLN A 475 15.40 -12.55 -36.15
CA GLN A 475 14.17 -13.28 -36.47
C GLN A 475 13.35 -12.48 -37.49
N GLN A 476 13.35 -12.95 -38.75
CA GLN A 476 12.33 -12.58 -39.72
C GLN A 476 11.19 -13.57 -39.59
N GLU A 477 10.21 -13.27 -38.74
CA GLU A 477 8.93 -13.98 -38.76
C GLU A 477 8.02 -13.30 -39.79
N ALA A 478 7.65 -14.06 -40.82
CA ALA A 478 6.69 -13.61 -41.81
C ALA A 478 5.29 -13.54 -41.18
N ASN A 479 4.59 -12.42 -41.40
CA ASN A 479 3.16 -12.22 -41.11
C ASN A 479 2.77 -11.97 -39.63
N LEU A 480 3.63 -11.32 -38.83
CA LEU A 480 3.33 -10.90 -37.45
C LEU A 480 2.01 -10.12 -37.29
N PRO A 481 1.64 -9.17 -38.18
CA PRO A 481 0.38 -8.43 -38.04
C PRO A 481 -0.85 -9.35 -38.05
N ALA A 482 -0.87 -10.37 -38.92
CA ALA A 482 -2.00 -11.30 -39.00
C ALA A 482 -2.10 -12.21 -37.76
N VAL A 483 -0.95 -12.65 -37.22
CA VAL A 483 -0.90 -13.44 -35.97
C VAL A 483 -1.42 -12.59 -34.80
N PHE A 484 -0.96 -11.35 -34.70
CA PHE A 484 -1.43 -10.41 -33.67
C PHE A 484 -2.94 -10.18 -33.76
N GLN A 485 -3.46 -9.89 -34.95
CA GLN A 485 -4.90 -9.72 -35.18
C GLN A 485 -5.72 -10.96 -34.80
N TYR A 486 -5.20 -12.16 -35.02
CA TYR A 486 -5.88 -13.41 -34.72
C TYR A 486 -5.94 -13.70 -33.21
N CYS A 487 -4.83 -13.50 -32.48
CA CYS A 487 -4.73 -13.82 -31.05
C CYS A 487 -5.38 -12.77 -30.13
N LEU A 488 -5.34 -11.49 -30.53
CA LEU A 488 -5.77 -10.37 -29.70
C LEU A 488 -7.21 -10.47 -29.16
N PRO A 489 -8.24 -10.85 -29.96
CA PRO A 489 -9.59 -11.02 -29.42
C PRO A 489 -9.69 -12.09 -28.31
N GLU A 490 -9.03 -13.24 -28.46
CA GLU A 490 -9.04 -14.31 -27.43
C GLU A 490 -8.38 -13.83 -26.13
N TRP A 491 -7.20 -13.20 -26.22
CA TRP A 491 -6.51 -12.64 -25.06
C TRP A 491 -7.35 -11.57 -24.35
N SER A 492 -8.09 -10.75 -25.11
CA SER A 492 -8.95 -9.70 -24.53
C SER A 492 -10.14 -10.28 -23.77
N GLN A 493 -10.72 -11.38 -24.26
CA GLN A 493 -11.79 -12.10 -23.58
C GLN A 493 -11.28 -12.78 -22.31
N ASP A 494 -10.06 -13.32 -22.35
CA ASP A 494 -9.41 -13.91 -21.19
C ASP A 494 -9.16 -12.89 -20.08
N LEU A 495 -8.66 -11.70 -20.41
CA LEU A 495 -8.53 -10.59 -19.46
C LEU A 495 -9.88 -10.27 -18.79
N VAL A 496 -10.94 -10.08 -19.59
CA VAL A 496 -12.28 -9.78 -19.04
C VAL A 496 -12.77 -10.91 -18.15
N ARG A 497 -12.51 -12.17 -18.51
CA ARG A 497 -12.90 -13.37 -17.76
C ARG A 497 -12.19 -13.45 -16.40
N VAL A 498 -10.89 -13.18 -16.37
CA VAL A 498 -10.08 -13.20 -15.14
C VAL A 498 -10.57 -12.13 -14.15
N HIS A 499 -10.98 -10.96 -14.66
CA HIS A 499 -11.40 -9.81 -13.84
C HIS A 499 -12.92 -9.62 -13.74
N LEU A 500 -13.73 -10.69 -13.95
CA LEU A 500 -15.20 -10.60 -13.89
C LEU A 500 -15.75 -10.10 -12.55
N SER A 501 -15.05 -10.38 -11.45
CA SER A 501 -15.43 -9.97 -10.09
C SER A 501 -15.06 -8.52 -9.78
N ASP A 502 -14.19 -7.91 -10.58
CA ASP A 502 -13.63 -6.61 -10.30
C ASP A 502 -14.60 -5.53 -10.75
N ARG A 503 -14.97 -4.66 -9.80
CA ARG A 503 -15.97 -3.62 -10.07
C ARG A 503 -15.39 -2.39 -10.76
N GLU A 504 -14.08 -2.19 -10.66
CA GLU A 504 -13.39 -1.01 -11.17
C GLU A 504 -12.08 -1.43 -11.83
N TRP A 505 -11.82 -0.89 -13.03
CA TRP A 505 -10.52 -0.97 -13.71
C TRP A 505 -9.93 0.44 -13.81
N PRO A 506 -8.61 0.58 -13.96
CA PRO A 506 -7.99 1.84 -14.30
C PRO A 506 -8.56 2.36 -15.64
N ALA A 507 -9.13 3.56 -15.62
CA ALA A 507 -9.86 4.13 -16.75
C ALA A 507 -9.29 5.48 -17.24
N ALA A 508 -8.14 5.91 -16.74
CA ALA A 508 -7.50 7.16 -17.17
C ALA A 508 -7.16 7.12 -18.66
N PHE A 509 -7.33 8.25 -19.36
CA PHE A 509 -7.08 8.39 -20.80
C PHE A 509 -7.92 7.46 -21.72
N SER A 510 -9.05 6.94 -21.22
CA SER A 510 -9.89 5.98 -21.98
C SER A 510 -10.29 6.50 -23.36
N PHE A 511 -10.63 7.78 -23.48
CA PHE A 511 -11.12 8.38 -24.72
C PHE A 511 -9.97 8.66 -25.69
N GLU A 512 -8.88 9.20 -25.19
CA GLU A 512 -7.68 9.59 -25.93
C GLU A 512 -7.00 8.36 -26.52
N LEU A 513 -6.83 7.31 -25.71
CA LEU A 513 -6.25 6.03 -26.14
C LEU A 513 -7.08 5.35 -27.23
N GLU A 514 -8.40 5.27 -27.04
CA GLU A 514 -9.31 4.69 -28.04
C GLU A 514 -9.27 5.47 -29.35
N THR A 515 -9.33 6.80 -29.27
CA THR A 515 -9.34 7.68 -30.46
C THR A 515 -8.06 7.51 -31.26
N TRP A 516 -6.91 7.53 -30.59
CA TRP A 516 -5.61 7.33 -31.24
C TRP A 516 -5.52 5.93 -31.87
N CYS A 517 -5.85 4.88 -31.11
CA CYS A 517 -5.75 3.50 -31.58
C CYS A 517 -6.67 3.22 -32.77
N LYS A 518 -7.91 3.73 -32.76
CA LYS A 518 -8.82 3.58 -33.91
C LYS A 518 -8.34 4.33 -35.14
N LYS A 519 -7.68 5.48 -34.97
CA LYS A 519 -7.18 6.27 -36.10
C LYS A 519 -5.93 5.67 -36.73
N HIS A 520 -5.03 5.12 -35.91
CA HIS A 520 -3.69 4.72 -36.35
C HIS A 520 -3.50 3.19 -36.44
N CYS A 521 -4.36 2.41 -35.79
CA CYS A 521 -4.23 0.95 -35.67
C CYS A 521 -5.55 0.22 -35.97
N GLU A 522 -6.46 0.82 -36.77
CA GLU A 522 -7.77 0.25 -37.11
C GLU A 522 -7.66 -1.17 -37.67
N SER A 523 -6.67 -1.41 -38.52
CA SER A 523 -6.42 -2.72 -39.13
C SER A 523 -5.80 -3.73 -38.17
N LEU A 524 -5.24 -3.34 -37.03
CA LEU A 524 -4.55 -4.24 -36.10
C LEU A 524 -5.46 -4.66 -34.94
N ILE A 525 -6.38 -3.79 -34.53
CA ILE A 525 -7.14 -3.96 -33.29
C ILE A 525 -8.54 -4.52 -33.58
N HIS A 526 -8.74 -5.79 -33.24
CA HIS A 526 -10.01 -6.50 -33.43
C HIS A 526 -10.52 -7.13 -32.13
N PHE A 527 -10.94 -6.31 -31.17
CA PHE A 527 -11.62 -6.78 -29.96
C PHE A 527 -12.88 -5.96 -29.67
N GLU A 528 -13.83 -6.57 -28.96
CA GLU A 528 -15.05 -5.90 -28.54
C GLU A 528 -14.87 -5.25 -27.17
N VAL A 529 -15.16 -3.95 -27.07
CA VAL A 529 -15.17 -3.23 -25.80
C VAL A 529 -16.54 -3.36 -25.16
N ILE A 530 -16.70 -4.33 -24.26
CA ILE A 530 -17.98 -4.62 -23.57
C ILE A 530 -18.41 -3.46 -22.67
N ARG A 531 -17.47 -2.82 -21.98
CA ARG A 531 -17.73 -1.70 -21.05
C ARG A 531 -16.73 -0.58 -21.27
N GLY A 532 -17.21 0.66 -21.21
CA GLY A 532 -16.39 1.85 -21.49
C GLY A 532 -15.15 1.98 -20.59
N PHE A 533 -15.21 1.50 -19.35
CA PHE A 533 -14.07 1.57 -18.43
C PHE A 533 -12.96 0.53 -18.72
N HIS A 534 -13.18 -0.43 -19.62
CA HIS A 534 -12.13 -1.37 -20.04
C HIS A 534 -11.13 -0.73 -21.04
N LYS A 535 -11.49 0.41 -21.65
CA LYS A 535 -10.77 0.98 -22.79
C LYS A 535 -9.29 1.23 -22.50
N SER A 536 -8.98 1.90 -21.39
CA SER A 536 -7.59 2.21 -21.04
C SER A 536 -6.70 0.97 -20.98
N VAL A 537 -7.15 -0.07 -20.27
CA VAL A 537 -6.41 -1.33 -20.13
C VAL A 537 -6.24 -2.05 -21.47
N LEU A 538 -7.26 -2.04 -22.32
CA LEU A 538 -7.21 -2.72 -23.61
C LEU A 538 -6.31 -2.00 -24.62
N TYR A 539 -6.36 -0.67 -24.70
CA TYR A 539 -5.67 0.10 -25.72
C TYR A 539 -4.24 0.52 -25.33
N PHE A 540 -3.95 0.71 -24.03
CA PHE A 540 -2.66 1.24 -23.60
C PHE A 540 -1.44 0.40 -24.02
N PRO A 541 -1.44 -0.95 -23.99
CA PRO A 541 -0.27 -1.72 -24.41
C PRO A 541 0.14 -1.45 -25.87
N VAL A 542 -0.85 -1.25 -26.76
CA VAL A 542 -0.61 -0.93 -28.18
C VAL A 542 -0.04 0.49 -28.31
N PHE A 543 -0.64 1.46 -27.61
CA PHE A 543 -0.13 2.83 -27.59
C PHE A 543 1.30 2.91 -27.04
N ALA A 544 1.58 2.23 -25.93
CA ALA A 544 2.90 2.17 -25.31
C ALA A 544 3.96 1.58 -26.26
N ALA A 545 3.61 0.53 -27.03
CA ALA A 545 4.50 -0.02 -28.04
C ALA A 545 4.80 0.99 -29.16
N ALA A 546 3.81 1.78 -29.58
CA ALA A 546 4.03 2.84 -30.56
C ALA A 546 4.94 3.96 -30.02
N VAL A 547 4.82 4.32 -28.74
CA VAL A 547 5.74 5.26 -28.06
C VAL A 547 7.16 4.69 -28.04
N ALA A 548 7.32 3.41 -27.67
CA ALA A 548 8.62 2.75 -27.64
C ALA A 548 9.29 2.67 -29.03
N CYS A 549 8.49 2.52 -30.10
CA CYS A 549 8.99 2.60 -31.48
C CYS A 549 9.17 4.05 -31.98
N GLY A 550 8.85 5.08 -31.20
CA GLY A 550 8.99 6.48 -31.61
C GLY A 550 7.96 6.94 -32.65
N LYS A 551 6.85 6.20 -32.82
CA LYS A 551 5.77 6.54 -33.76
C LYS A 551 4.83 7.62 -33.23
N VAL A 552 4.81 7.80 -31.92
CA VAL A 552 3.94 8.74 -31.19
C VAL A 552 4.67 9.21 -29.95
N HIS A 553 4.38 10.45 -29.53
CA HIS A 553 4.85 10.99 -28.26
C HIS A 553 3.77 10.82 -27.19
N LEU A 554 4.17 10.58 -25.94
CA LEU A 554 3.23 10.40 -24.82
C LEU A 554 2.35 11.64 -24.62
N GLU A 555 2.89 12.81 -24.92
CA GLU A 555 2.24 14.12 -24.90
C GLU A 555 1.08 14.25 -25.90
N GLU A 556 0.89 13.30 -26.83
CA GLU A 556 -0.31 13.26 -27.67
C GLU A 556 -1.57 12.84 -26.90
N LEU A 557 -1.43 12.18 -25.74
CA LEU A 557 -2.58 11.87 -24.87
C LEU A 557 -3.10 13.11 -24.16
N THR A 558 -2.22 14.02 -23.76
CA THR A 558 -2.59 15.25 -23.07
C THR A 558 -1.52 16.32 -23.29
N PRO A 559 -1.90 17.58 -23.53
CA PRO A 559 -0.94 18.66 -23.81
C PRO A 559 0.04 18.93 -22.67
N THR A 560 -0.31 18.53 -21.44
CA THR A 560 0.58 18.63 -20.27
C THR A 560 0.48 17.36 -19.45
N LEU A 561 1.61 16.66 -19.30
CA LEU A 561 1.74 15.50 -18.42
C LEU A 561 2.18 15.94 -17.01
N TYR A 562 1.40 15.57 -16.01
CA TYR A 562 1.68 15.76 -14.59
C TYR A 562 2.17 14.44 -13.95
N PRO A 563 2.84 14.48 -12.78
CA PRO A 563 3.27 13.26 -12.07
C PRO A 563 2.13 12.25 -11.83
N LEU A 564 0.91 12.76 -11.63
CA LEU A 564 -0.29 11.95 -11.44
C LEU A 564 -0.66 11.13 -12.70
N ASP A 565 -0.37 11.65 -13.89
CA ASP A 565 -0.67 10.95 -15.14
C ASP A 565 0.18 9.68 -15.26
N TYR A 566 1.47 9.78 -14.92
CA TYR A 566 2.36 8.61 -14.85
C TYR A 566 1.91 7.59 -13.81
N PHE A 567 1.37 8.03 -12.67
CA PHE A 567 0.76 7.13 -11.69
C PHE A 567 -0.41 6.35 -12.31
N HIS A 568 -1.33 7.03 -13.00
CA HIS A 568 -2.47 6.38 -13.64
C HIS A 568 -2.07 5.45 -14.78
N LEU A 569 -1.11 5.85 -15.62
CA LEU A 569 -0.57 4.98 -16.65
C LEU A 569 0.08 3.74 -16.05
N ARG A 570 0.85 3.89 -14.95
CA ARG A 570 1.42 2.73 -14.24
C ARG A 570 0.35 1.83 -13.65
N GLN A 571 -0.77 2.38 -13.14
CA GLN A 571 -1.89 1.56 -12.69
C GLN A 571 -2.46 0.71 -13.83
N ILE A 572 -2.53 1.25 -15.05
CA ILE A 572 -2.98 0.49 -16.24
C ILE A 572 -2.00 -0.65 -16.55
N VAL A 573 -0.69 -0.37 -16.54
CA VAL A 573 0.36 -1.38 -16.78
C VAL A 573 0.33 -2.51 -15.75
N GLU A 574 0.23 -2.15 -14.47
CA GLU A 574 0.29 -3.09 -13.34
C GLU A 574 -1.07 -3.73 -13.02
N PHE A 575 -2.13 -3.38 -13.76
CA PHE A 575 -3.45 -3.98 -13.58
C PHE A 575 -3.42 -5.48 -13.88
N ASP A 576 -2.87 -5.84 -15.04
CA ASP A 576 -2.61 -7.23 -15.43
C ASP A 576 -1.39 -7.31 -16.36
N ARG A 577 -0.26 -7.77 -15.82
CA ARG A 577 0.99 -7.99 -16.56
C ARG A 577 0.90 -9.17 -17.54
N HIS A 578 0.03 -10.15 -17.31
CA HIS A 578 -0.21 -11.27 -18.23
C HIS A 578 -0.98 -10.84 -19.48
N TRP A 579 -1.75 -9.75 -19.41
CA TRP A 579 -2.31 -9.08 -20.59
C TRP A 579 -1.33 -8.06 -21.19
N PHE A 580 -0.80 -7.16 -20.36
CA PHE A 580 0.00 -6.04 -20.85
C PHE A 580 1.24 -6.49 -21.62
N ASN A 581 2.04 -7.39 -21.03
CA ASN A 581 3.33 -7.79 -21.61
C ASN A 581 3.19 -8.41 -23.02
N PRO A 582 2.40 -9.47 -23.24
CA PRO A 582 2.33 -10.11 -24.57
C PRO A 582 1.73 -9.19 -25.64
N VAL A 583 0.74 -8.35 -25.29
CA VAL A 583 0.13 -7.41 -26.24
C VAL A 583 1.13 -6.31 -26.60
N PHE A 584 1.82 -5.74 -25.61
CA PHE A 584 2.88 -4.74 -25.80
C PHE A 584 4.00 -5.30 -26.69
N GLN A 585 4.55 -6.47 -26.37
CA GLN A 585 5.65 -7.09 -27.11
C GLN A 585 5.25 -7.40 -28.57
N SER A 586 4.06 -7.94 -28.78
CA SER A 586 3.57 -8.25 -30.13
C SER A 586 3.35 -6.98 -30.96
N ALA A 587 2.72 -5.95 -30.38
CA ALA A 587 2.53 -4.65 -31.04
C ALA A 587 3.87 -3.98 -31.34
N LEU A 588 4.84 -4.09 -30.43
CA LEU A 588 6.20 -3.55 -30.60
C LEU A 588 6.89 -4.19 -31.81
N CYS A 589 6.85 -5.52 -31.92
CA CYS A 589 7.42 -6.24 -33.06
C CYS A 589 6.73 -5.87 -34.39
N VAL A 590 5.40 -5.75 -34.40
CA VAL A 590 4.64 -5.29 -35.57
C VAL A 590 5.09 -3.88 -35.98
N PHE A 591 5.16 -2.95 -35.03
CA PHE A 591 5.53 -1.58 -35.34
C PHE A 591 6.97 -1.41 -35.79
N ALA A 592 7.90 -2.18 -35.22
CA ALA A 592 9.30 -2.13 -35.61
C ALA A 592 9.55 -2.69 -37.02
N GLN A 593 8.70 -3.61 -37.53
CA GLN A 593 8.80 -4.13 -38.89
C GLN A 593 8.32 -3.14 -39.96
N GLU A 594 7.39 -2.24 -39.64
CA GLU A 594 6.92 -1.21 -40.59
C GLU A 594 8.01 -0.16 -40.95
N GLU A 595 9.11 -0.11 -40.19
CA GLU A 595 10.27 0.76 -40.45
C GLU A 595 11.35 0.13 -41.36
N ALA A 596 11.27 -1.19 -41.62
CA ALA A 596 12.22 -1.94 -42.46
C ALA A 596 11.68 -2.11 -43.89
#